data_AF-A0A2Z5UE58-F1
#
_entry.id   AF-A0A2Z5UE58-F1
#
_cell.length_a   1.000
_cell.length_b   1.000
_cell.length_c   1.000
_cell.angle_alpha   90.00
_cell.angle_beta   90.00
_cell.angle_gamma   90.00
#
_symmetry.space_group_name_H-M   'P 1'
#
loop_
_entity.id
_entity.type
_entity.pdbx_description
1 polymer ?
#
loop_
_entity_poly.entity_id
_entity_poly.type
_entity_poly.pdbx_seq_one_letter_code
_entity_poly.pdbx_strand_id
1 'polypeptide(L)' 'MRFRKSVADSWLEIVITDGGNRQVRRMTAAVGYPTLRLVRLGIGAWALGDRVPGAWRAVG' A
#
# COMPACT_ATOMS: atom_id res chain seq x y z
N MET A 1 -9.80 -17.79 11.93
CA MET A 1 -10.17 -17.77 10.49
C MET A 1 -10.42 -16.33 10.05
N ARG A 2 -9.73 -15.81 9.02
CA ARG A 2 -10.01 -14.47 8.45
C ARG A 2 -10.97 -14.64 7.29
N PHE A 3 -12.21 -14.17 7.43
CA PHE A 3 -13.17 -14.14 6.34
C PHE A 3 -13.10 -12.78 5.64
N ARG A 4 -12.97 -12.77 4.31
CA ARG A 4 -13.16 -11.55 3.51
C ARG A 4 -14.66 -11.35 3.34
N LYS A 5 -15.20 -10.31 3.98
CA LYS A 5 -16.55 -9.84 3.66
C LYS A 5 -16.53 -9.19 2.28
N SER A 6 -17.51 -9.49 1.43
CA SER A 6 -17.71 -8.78 0.17
C SER A 6 -18.49 -7.50 0.47
N VAL A 7 -17.75 -6.41 0.73
CA VAL A 7 -18.29 -5.06 0.95
C VAL A 7 -17.55 -4.15 -0.03
N ALA A 8 -18.22 -3.09 -0.49
CA ALA A 8 -17.58 -2.09 -1.33
C ALA A 8 -16.29 -1.57 -0.66
N ASP A 9 -15.18 -1.61 -1.40
CA ASP A 9 -13.91 -1.04 -1.01
C ASP A 9 -13.49 0.08 -1.97
N SER A 10 -12.41 0.78 -1.66
CA SER A 10 -11.92 1.91 -2.44
C SER A 10 -10.40 1.92 -2.47
N TRP A 11 -9.85 2.48 -3.54
CA TRP A 11 -8.42 2.70 -3.69
C TRP A 11 -8.07 4.13 -3.30
N LEU A 12 -6.97 4.27 -2.56
CA LEU A 12 -6.40 5.55 -2.18
C LEU A 12 -4.95 5.58 -2.67
N GLU A 13 -4.57 6.67 -3.32
CA GLU A 13 -3.16 7.01 -3.52
C GLU A 13 -2.69 7.89 -2.36
N ILE A 14 -1.63 7.46 -1.69
CA ILE A 14 -1.08 8.15 -0.51
C ILE A 14 0.42 8.29 -0.71
N VAL A 15 0.90 9.54 -0.72
CA VAL A 15 2.32 9.88 -0.74
C VAL A 15 2.72 10.41 0.64
N ILE A 16 3.73 9.80 1.25
CA ILE A 16 4.30 10.22 2.54
C ILE A 16 5.82 10.28 2.43
N THR A 17 6.42 11.15 3.22
CA THR A 17 7.88 11.32 3.28
C THR A 17 8.51 10.63 4.49
N ASP A 18 7.73 10.36 5.54
CA ASP A 18 8.15 9.55 6.69
C ASP A 18 7.62 8.11 6.59
N GLY A 19 8.16 7.21 7.42
CA GLY A 19 7.94 5.76 7.31
C GLY A 19 7.68 5.10 8.65
N GLY A 20 6.91 5.76 9.54
CA GLY A 20 6.61 5.23 10.86
C GLY A 20 6.00 3.83 10.83
N ASN A 21 6.21 3.03 11.89
CA ASN A 21 5.75 1.64 11.94
C ASN A 21 4.23 1.54 11.64
N ARG A 22 3.86 0.88 10.53
CA ARG A 22 2.46 0.73 10.08
C ARG A 22 1.71 2.07 9.90
N GLN A 23 2.41 3.18 9.65
CA GLN A 23 1.85 4.53 9.62
C GLN A 23 0.59 4.65 8.75
N VAL A 24 0.66 4.29 7.46
CA VAL A 24 -0.51 4.34 6.55
C VAL A 24 -1.70 3.56 7.12
N ARG A 25 -1.45 2.36 7.67
CA ARG A 25 -2.51 1.53 8.26
C ARG A 25 -3.13 2.16 9.50
N ARG A 26 -2.33 2.85 10.32
CA ARG A 26 -2.82 3.58 11.49
C ARG A 26 -3.61 4.83 11.07
N MET A 27 -3.13 5.56 10.07
CA MET A 27 -3.82 6.74 9.54
C MET A 27 -5.22 6.40 9.03
N THR A 28 -5.36 5.40 8.16
CA THR A 28 -6.70 5.08 7.63
C THR A 28 -7.63 4.46 8.68
N ALA A 29 -7.10 3.67 9.61
CA ALA A 29 -7.89 3.14 10.73
C ALA A 29 -8.38 4.24 11.68
N ALA A 30 -7.57 5.27 11.93
CA ALA A 30 -7.92 6.40 12.78
C ALA A 30 -9.14 7.19 12.27
N VAL A 31 -9.38 7.17 10.95
CA VAL A 31 -10.53 7.82 10.31
C VAL A 31 -11.67 6.85 9.96
N GLY A 32 -11.64 5.62 10.49
CA GLY A 32 -12.75 4.66 10.32
C GLY A 32 -12.69 3.77 9.09
N TYR A 33 -11.61 3.80 8.30
CA TYR A 33 -11.45 3.01 7.07
C TYR A 33 -10.18 2.13 7.11
N PRO A 34 -10.21 0.97 7.80
CA PRO A 34 -9.04 0.11 7.95
C PRO A 34 -8.48 -0.39 6.60
N THR A 35 -7.15 -0.34 6.45
CA THR A 35 -6.49 -0.78 5.21
C THR A 35 -6.63 -2.29 4.97
N LEU A 36 -7.32 -2.68 3.90
CA LEU A 36 -7.42 -4.08 3.44
C LEU A 36 -6.17 -4.55 2.70
N ARG A 37 -5.70 -3.74 1.74
CA ARG A 37 -4.49 -3.99 0.94
C ARG A 37 -3.63 -2.73 0.92
N LEU A 38 -2.32 -2.91 1.09
CA LEU A 38 -1.35 -1.82 0.97
C LEU A 38 -0.29 -2.25 -0.03
N VAL A 39 -0.17 -1.51 -1.13
CA VAL A 39 0.84 -1.73 -2.17
C VAL A 39 1.62 -0.44 -2.30
N ARG A 40 2.95 -0.51 -2.22
CA ARG A 40 3.81 0.66 -2.46
C ARG A 40 4.12 0.75 -3.94
N LEU A 41 3.64 1.80 -4.59
CA LEU A 41 3.82 2.03 -6.02
C LEU A 41 5.16 2.69 -6.36
N GLY A 42 5.83 3.35 -5.41
CA GLY A 42 7.13 3.96 -5.63
C GLY A 42 7.89 4.30 -4.35
N ILE A 43 9.17 4.60 -4.50
CA ILE A 43 10.07 5.08 -3.44
C ILE A 43 11.15 6.00 -4.03
N GLY A 44 11.16 7.26 -3.62
CA GLY A 44 12.01 8.27 -4.24
C GLY A 44 11.78 8.35 -5.75
N ALA A 45 12.85 8.26 -6.54
CA ALA A 45 12.78 8.26 -8.00
C ALA A 45 12.34 6.91 -8.62
N TRP A 46 12.14 5.86 -7.81
CA TRP A 46 11.81 4.53 -8.31
C TRP A 46 10.30 4.31 -8.34
N ALA A 47 9.78 3.85 -9.48
CA ALA A 47 8.39 3.40 -9.64
C ALA A 47 8.31 1.88 -9.86
N LEU A 48 7.25 1.26 -9.32
CA LEU A 48 6.93 -0.16 -9.49
C LEU A 48 6.66 -0.49 -10.97
N GLY A 49 5.99 0.41 -11.69
CA GLY A 49 5.57 0.21 -13.08
C GLY A 49 4.70 -1.05 -13.23
N ASP A 50 4.84 -1.72 -14.37
CA ASP A 50 4.03 -2.90 -14.73
C ASP A 50 4.59 -4.23 -14.19
N ARG A 51 5.45 -4.19 -13.18
CA ARG A 51 6.09 -5.40 -12.65
C ARG A 51 5.08 -6.23 -11.86
N VAL A 52 5.03 -7.52 -12.18
CA VAL A 52 4.20 -8.48 -11.44
C VAL A 52 4.78 -8.75 -10.05
N PRO A 53 3.94 -9.16 -9.07
CA PRO A 53 4.42 -9.56 -7.77
C PRO A 53 5.51 -10.63 -7.86
N GLY A 54 6.63 -10.42 -7.16
CA GLY A 54 7.78 -11.32 -7.16
C GLY A 54 8.81 -11.04 -8.27
N ALA A 55 8.48 -10.25 -9.29
CA ALA A 55 9.46 -9.83 -10.30
C ALA A 55 10.46 -8.82 -9.73
N TRP A 56 11.70 -8.91 -10.20
CA TRP A 56 12.79 -8.00 -9.83
C TRP A 56 13.63 -7.66 -11.07
N ARG A 57 14.44 -6.60 -10.96
CA ARG A 57 15.48 -6.27 -11.94
C ARG A 57 16.72 -5.74 -11.24
N ALA A 58 17.87 -5.99 -11.82
CA ALA A 58 19.10 -5.32 -11.41
C ALA A 58 19.03 -3.83 -11.78
N VAL A 59 19.65 -3.01 -10.95
CA VAL A 59 19.99 -1.62 -11.24
C VAL A 59 21.51 -1.59 -11.32
N GLY A 60 22.03 -1.22 -12.48
CA GLY A 60 23.46 -0.96 -12.69
C GLY A 60 23.79 0.50 -12.47
#